data_AF-A0A944HYI6-F1
#
_entry.id   AF-A0A944HYI6-F1
#
_cell.length_a   1.000
_cell.length_b   1.000
_cell.length_c   1.000
_cell.angle_alpha   90.00
_cell.angle_beta   90.00
_cell.angle_gamma   90.00
#
_symmetry.space_group_name_H-M   'P 1'
#
loop_
_entity.id
_entity.type
_entity.pdbx_description
1 polymer ?
#
loop_
_entity_poly.entity_id
_entity_poly.type
_entity_poly.pdbx_seq_one_letter_code
_entity_poly.pdbx_strand_id
1 'polypeptide(L)'
;MAAKRKSLVTAVVFSAATAIAALAGCSNGGDIKAKSASEEKKEQQKQEPAAVSGTAPVDLRGLTADQIADKAVATTRAARSLRMAGHVSSEGERTTVDLAMDNKGACTGKLGLVGTAELRQVNKILYMKGDEKFWRASLNEGSSSDPGRERFVELVKDRWIKMPASSARDMGGVCDLKAMLEDRDMNKSDRQGMAKGPDAEVNGLPTTTLVKKKAGGETITLYVAKKGRPYLVRVVKTGGDAPGTMTFSDFDKPVKVVAPPADQVVDLEKLDTGLSAGPGSDSGAGSSSGSGFGFGLRRLTPVEAAPDARPGRLRPTGATAVSGPH
;
A
#
# COMPACT_ATOMS: atom_id res chain seq x y z
N MET A 1 -27.00 28.50 10.02
CA MET A 1 -26.39 29.30 11.09
C MET A 1 -24.94 28.83 11.28
N ALA A 2 -23.98 29.70 10.98
CA ALA A 2 -22.55 29.39 11.07
C ALA A 2 -22.02 29.79 12.46
N ALA A 3 -21.35 28.87 13.16
CA ALA A 3 -20.66 29.17 14.41
C ALA A 3 -19.17 28.89 14.23
N LYS A 4 -18.42 29.97 13.98
CA LYS A 4 -16.95 30.03 14.11
C LYS A 4 -16.56 29.80 15.57
N ARG A 5 -15.56 28.95 15.82
CA ARG A 5 -14.78 28.98 17.07
C ARG A 5 -13.31 29.23 16.71
N LYS A 6 -12.86 30.43 17.06
CA LYS A 6 -11.45 30.85 17.13
C LYS A 6 -10.94 30.56 18.54
N SER A 7 -9.64 30.30 18.67
CA SER A 7 -8.74 30.40 19.85
C SER A 7 -7.78 29.22 19.88
N LEU A 8 -6.49 29.33 20.20
CA LEU A 8 -5.57 30.44 20.45
C LEU A 8 -4.18 29.75 20.41
N VAL A 9 -3.22 30.31 19.69
CA VAL A 9 -1.84 29.78 19.62
C VAL A 9 -1.07 30.36 20.80
N THR A 10 -0.50 29.50 21.66
CA THR A 10 0.45 29.91 22.69
C THR A 10 1.82 29.34 22.32
N ALA A 11 2.71 30.21 21.88
CA ALA A 11 4.12 29.91 21.65
C ALA A 11 4.86 29.88 22.98
N VAL A 12 5.63 28.82 23.24
CA VAL A 12 6.58 28.76 24.35
C VAL A 12 7.98 28.66 23.75
N VAL A 13 8.75 29.72 23.95
CA VAL A 13 10.18 29.86 23.65
C VAL A 13 10.94 29.31 24.86
N PHE A 14 11.85 28.34 24.64
CA PHE A 14 12.86 27.98 25.65
C PHE A 14 14.25 28.17 25.07
N SER A 15 14.94 29.14 25.66
CA SER A 15 16.29 29.59 25.34
C SER A 15 17.35 28.56 25.74
N ALA A 16 18.33 28.38 24.86
CA ALA A 16 19.56 27.66 25.12
C ALA A 16 20.54 28.56 25.89
N ALA A 17 21.21 28.00 26.90
CA ALA A 17 22.37 28.63 27.55
C ALA A 17 23.52 27.61 27.61
N THR A 18 24.55 27.88 26.82
CA THR A 18 25.85 27.21 26.82
C THR A 18 26.74 27.90 27.85
N ALA A 19 27.41 27.14 28.72
CA ALA A 19 28.53 27.64 29.52
C ALA A 19 29.66 26.61 29.50
N ILE A 20 30.79 27.03 28.91
CA ILE A 20 32.08 26.35 28.92
C ILE A 20 32.90 27.00 30.04
N ALA A 21 33.53 26.19 30.90
CA ALA A 21 34.66 26.63 31.71
C ALA A 21 35.62 25.45 31.92
N ALA A 22 36.87 25.65 31.50
CA ALA A 22 38.01 24.76 31.70
C ALA A 22 39.03 25.46 32.62
N LEU A 23 39.61 24.71 33.57
CA LEU A 23 40.82 24.99 34.37
C LEU A 23 41.37 23.58 34.75
N ALA A 24 42.53 23.08 34.30
CA ALA A 24 43.94 23.49 34.47
C ALA A 24 44.66 22.77 35.65
N GLY A 25 45.77 22.09 35.32
CA GLY A 25 46.88 21.68 36.21
C GLY A 25 46.93 20.20 36.64
N CYS A 26 48.05 19.46 36.69
CA CYS A 26 49.47 19.72 36.43
C CYS A 26 50.26 18.39 36.25
N SER A 27 51.20 18.39 35.29
CA SER A 27 52.59 17.93 35.35
C SER A 27 53.00 16.58 36.00
N ASN A 28 53.62 15.70 35.20
CA ASN A 28 55.03 15.32 35.40
C ASN A 28 55.65 14.77 34.10
N GLY A 29 56.80 15.32 33.69
CA GLY A 29 57.55 14.93 32.49
C GLY A 29 58.61 13.84 32.74
N GLY A 30 59.07 13.22 31.66
CA GLY A 30 60.21 12.29 31.65
C GLY A 30 60.30 11.39 30.41
N ASP A 31 60.83 11.96 29.32
CA ASP A 31 61.67 11.42 28.24
C ASP A 31 61.34 10.15 27.40
N ILE A 32 61.70 10.32 26.13
CA ILE A 32 61.46 9.54 24.90
C ILE A 32 62.24 8.21 24.86
N LYS A 33 61.57 7.12 24.44
CA LYS A 33 62.21 6.10 23.58
C LYS A 33 61.18 5.37 22.71
N ALA A 34 61.30 5.55 21.40
CA ALA A 34 60.54 4.82 20.39
C ALA A 34 60.92 3.33 20.38
N LYS A 35 59.92 2.45 20.33
CA LYS A 35 60.01 1.16 19.63
C LYS A 35 58.62 0.64 19.26
N SER A 36 58.52 0.23 17.99
CA SER A 36 57.37 -0.37 17.33
C SER A 36 56.81 -1.63 17.99
N ALA A 37 55.59 -1.95 17.54
CA ALA A 37 54.89 -3.23 17.57
C ALA A 37 54.08 -3.55 18.84
N SER A 38 52.76 -3.41 18.74
CA SER A 38 51.92 -4.59 18.54
C SER A 38 50.47 -4.16 18.30
N GLU A 39 49.84 -4.88 17.38
CA GLU A 39 48.42 -4.84 17.08
C GLU A 39 47.59 -5.11 18.35
N GLU A 40 46.74 -4.15 18.74
CA GLU A 40 45.63 -4.42 19.64
C GLU A 40 44.30 -4.17 18.92
N LYS A 41 43.67 -5.31 18.67
CA LYS A 41 42.37 -5.54 18.06
C LYS A 41 41.28 -4.86 18.89
N LYS A 42 40.94 -3.60 18.55
CA LYS A 42 39.74 -2.94 19.11
C LYS A 42 38.49 -3.53 18.46
N GLU A 43 37.92 -4.49 19.17
CA GLU A 43 36.60 -5.06 18.98
C GLU A 43 35.56 -3.92 18.99
N GLN A 44 35.15 -3.50 17.79
CA GLN A 44 34.02 -2.61 17.61
C GLN A 44 32.77 -3.38 18.04
N GLN A 45 32.31 -3.07 19.25
CA GLN A 45 30.95 -3.40 19.69
C GLN A 45 29.98 -2.86 18.64
N LYS A 46 29.49 -3.78 17.82
CA LYS A 46 28.34 -3.63 16.94
C LYS A 46 27.14 -3.33 17.82
N GLN A 47 26.91 -2.04 18.06
CA GLN A 47 25.72 -1.55 18.74
C GLN A 47 24.54 -1.83 17.80
N GLU A 48 23.93 -2.99 18.05
CA GLU A 48 22.68 -3.41 17.44
C GLU A 48 21.64 -2.31 17.68
N PRO A 49 20.97 -1.78 16.64
CA PRO A 49 19.95 -0.78 16.83
C PRO A 49 18.85 -1.37 17.72
N ALA A 50 18.72 -0.81 18.93
CA ALA A 50 17.70 -1.18 19.89
C ALA A 50 16.34 -1.24 19.20
N ALA A 51 15.70 -2.41 19.28
CA ALA A 51 14.31 -2.59 18.93
C ALA A 51 13.48 -1.53 19.68
N VAL A 52 12.84 -0.65 18.92
CA VAL A 52 11.96 0.36 19.50
C VAL A 52 10.77 -0.37 20.11
N SER A 53 10.78 -0.49 21.43
CA SER A 53 9.64 -0.89 22.25
C SER A 53 8.44 -0.03 21.90
N GLY A 54 7.34 -0.70 21.55
CA GLY A 54 6.02 -0.10 21.42
C GLY A 54 4.96 -1.13 21.78
N THR A 55 4.25 -0.88 22.88
CA THR A 55 3.12 -1.64 23.46
C THR A 55 3.46 -2.99 24.10
N ALA A 56 3.02 -3.15 25.35
CA ALA A 56 3.11 -4.39 26.11
C ALA A 56 2.51 -5.58 25.33
N PRO A 57 3.05 -6.80 25.47
CA PRO A 57 2.46 -7.99 24.90
C PRO A 57 0.99 -8.09 25.29
N VAL A 58 0.14 -8.33 24.29
CA VAL A 58 -1.26 -8.59 24.54
C VAL A 58 -1.43 -10.07 24.83
N ASP A 59 -2.07 -10.39 25.95
CA ASP A 59 -2.55 -11.74 26.19
C ASP A 59 -3.72 -12.07 25.25
N LEU A 60 -3.54 -13.11 24.43
CA LEU A 60 -4.57 -13.63 23.52
C LEU A 60 -5.38 -14.79 24.14
N ARG A 61 -5.03 -15.22 25.36
CA ARG A 61 -5.76 -16.27 26.08
C ARG A 61 -7.18 -15.79 26.40
N GLY A 62 -8.15 -16.70 26.33
CA GLY A 62 -9.55 -16.40 26.57
C GLY A 62 -10.27 -15.62 25.47
N LEU A 63 -9.56 -15.05 24.49
CA LEU A 63 -10.17 -14.36 23.35
C LEU A 63 -10.72 -15.36 22.32
N THR A 64 -11.86 -15.00 21.71
CA THR A 64 -12.41 -15.69 20.54
C THR A 64 -11.55 -15.44 19.30
N ALA A 65 -11.73 -16.25 18.24
CA ALA A 65 -10.98 -16.06 17.00
C ALA A 65 -11.24 -14.67 16.39
N ASP A 66 -12.49 -14.23 16.36
CA ASP A 66 -12.90 -12.92 15.84
C ASP A 66 -12.25 -11.76 16.62
N GLN A 67 -12.22 -11.87 17.97
CA GLN A 67 -11.55 -10.89 18.82
C GLN A 67 -10.04 -10.82 18.55
N ILE A 68 -9.40 -11.97 18.32
CA ILE A 68 -7.98 -12.01 17.95
C ILE A 68 -7.77 -11.37 16.57
N ALA A 69 -8.63 -11.67 15.60
CA ALA A 69 -8.56 -11.11 14.25
C ALA A 69 -8.68 -9.58 14.26
N ASP A 70 -9.67 -9.03 14.96
CA ASP A 70 -9.89 -7.60 15.07
C ASP A 70 -8.72 -6.90 15.77
N LYS A 71 -8.22 -7.49 16.86
CA LYS A 71 -7.06 -6.96 17.57
C LYS A 71 -5.81 -6.97 16.73
N ALA A 72 -5.62 -8.02 15.91
CA ALA A 72 -4.47 -8.14 15.04
C ALA A 72 -4.48 -7.11 13.91
N VAL A 73 -5.63 -6.93 13.25
CA VAL A 73 -5.79 -5.90 12.23
C VAL A 73 -5.61 -4.50 12.83
N ALA A 74 -6.20 -4.21 13.98
CA ALA A 74 -6.02 -2.92 14.64
C ALA A 74 -4.54 -2.65 14.99
N THR A 75 -3.83 -3.67 15.48
CA THR A 75 -2.40 -3.57 15.81
C THR A 75 -1.55 -3.32 14.57
N THR A 76 -1.80 -4.05 13.48
CA THR A 76 -1.10 -3.85 12.19
C THR A 76 -1.37 -2.45 11.62
N ARG A 77 -2.60 -1.93 11.72
CA ARG A 77 -2.97 -0.57 11.29
C ARG A 77 -2.27 0.54 12.07
N ALA A 78 -1.93 0.27 13.32
CA ALA A 78 -1.22 1.21 14.17
C ALA A 78 0.31 1.22 13.96
N ALA A 79 0.85 0.33 13.11
CA ALA A 79 2.28 0.31 12.82
C ALA A 79 2.70 1.61 12.10
N ARG A 80 3.83 2.19 12.51
CA ARG A 80 4.39 3.40 11.86
C ARG A 80 4.98 3.08 10.50
N SER A 81 5.39 1.83 10.28
CA SER A 81 5.93 1.31 9.04
C SER A 81 5.79 -0.21 9.00
N LEU A 82 5.84 -0.78 7.79
CA LEU A 82 5.93 -2.22 7.57
C LEU A 82 6.42 -2.52 6.15
N ARG A 83 6.81 -3.77 5.93
CA ARG A 83 6.96 -4.36 4.60
C ARG A 83 5.79 -5.30 4.31
N MET A 84 5.15 -5.10 3.17
CA MET A 84 4.08 -5.92 2.62
C MET A 84 4.61 -6.67 1.40
N ALA A 85 4.58 -8.00 1.42
CA ALA A 85 5.05 -8.82 0.32
C ALA A 85 4.10 -9.99 0.03
N GLY A 86 3.79 -10.22 -1.23
CA GLY A 86 2.85 -11.26 -1.60
C GLY A 86 2.33 -11.18 -3.02
N HIS A 87 1.19 -11.81 -3.23
CA HIS A 87 0.52 -11.88 -4.51
C HIS A 87 -0.99 -12.04 -4.34
N VAL A 88 -1.71 -11.62 -5.37
CA VAL A 88 -3.15 -11.88 -5.54
C VAL A 88 -3.36 -12.27 -7.00
N SER A 89 -4.19 -13.27 -7.22
CA SER A 89 -4.65 -13.65 -8.55
C SER A 89 -6.10 -13.22 -8.71
N SER A 90 -6.46 -12.59 -9.83
CA SER A 90 -7.82 -12.16 -10.14
C SER A 90 -8.01 -12.22 -11.65
N GLU A 91 -9.14 -12.73 -12.12
CA GLU A 91 -9.46 -12.85 -13.57
C GLU A 91 -8.36 -13.57 -14.39
N GLY A 92 -7.65 -14.52 -13.76
CA GLY A 92 -6.54 -15.26 -14.39
C GLY A 92 -5.20 -14.52 -14.38
N GLU A 93 -5.17 -13.25 -13.99
CA GLU A 93 -3.94 -12.46 -13.86
C GLU A 93 -3.39 -12.51 -12.44
N ARG A 94 -2.07 -12.65 -12.32
CA ARG A 94 -1.38 -12.66 -11.03
C ARG A 94 -0.60 -11.37 -10.84
N THR A 95 -0.98 -10.63 -9.82
CA THR A 95 -0.25 -9.44 -9.36
C THR A 95 0.63 -9.80 -8.17
N THR A 96 1.85 -9.28 -8.13
CA THR A 96 2.78 -9.39 -7.00
C THR A 96 3.08 -8.01 -6.44
N VAL A 97 3.31 -7.95 -5.14
CA VAL A 97 3.65 -6.73 -4.41
C VAL A 97 4.79 -7.05 -3.45
N ASP A 98 5.75 -6.15 -3.35
CA ASP A 98 6.78 -6.16 -2.32
C ASP A 98 7.18 -4.72 -2.03
N LEU A 99 6.55 -4.11 -1.02
CA LEU A 99 6.69 -2.70 -0.68
C LEU A 99 7.02 -2.52 0.80
N ALA A 100 8.07 -1.76 1.09
CA ALA A 100 8.32 -1.17 2.40
C ALA A 100 7.74 0.24 2.44
N MET A 101 6.89 0.54 3.42
CA MET A 101 6.16 1.80 3.53
C MET A 101 6.15 2.32 4.97
N ASP A 102 6.12 3.63 5.14
CA ASP A 102 5.88 4.28 6.43
C ASP A 102 4.70 5.27 6.39
N ASN A 103 4.25 5.67 7.59
CA ASN A 103 3.16 6.62 7.77
C ASN A 103 3.55 8.09 7.51
N LYS A 104 4.80 8.34 7.10
CA LYS A 104 5.31 9.65 6.68
C LYS A 104 5.35 9.78 5.16
N GLY A 105 5.02 8.72 4.43
CA GLY A 105 4.97 8.68 2.98
C GLY A 105 6.27 8.23 2.32
N ALA A 106 7.23 7.67 3.06
CA ALA A 106 8.37 6.98 2.47
C ALA A 106 7.91 5.59 2.00
N CYS A 107 8.20 5.27 0.74
CA CYS A 107 7.87 3.97 0.15
C CYS A 107 8.98 3.52 -0.79
N THR A 108 9.30 2.23 -0.78
CA THR A 108 10.14 1.64 -1.82
C THR A 108 9.85 0.17 -2.02
N GLY A 109 9.97 -0.30 -3.25
CA GLY A 109 9.87 -1.72 -3.55
C GLY A 109 9.46 -1.98 -4.99
N LYS A 110 8.79 -3.11 -5.21
CA LYS A 110 8.43 -3.62 -6.53
C LYS A 110 6.97 -4.02 -6.61
N LEU A 111 6.41 -3.85 -7.79
CA LEU A 111 5.14 -4.41 -8.23
C LEU A 111 5.39 -5.32 -9.42
N GLY A 112 4.59 -6.37 -9.55
CA GLY A 112 4.55 -7.19 -10.76
C GLY A 112 3.11 -7.42 -11.19
N LEU A 113 2.84 -7.25 -12.48
CA LEU A 113 1.62 -7.64 -13.18
C LEU A 113 2.07 -8.49 -14.39
N VAL A 114 1.66 -8.13 -15.61
CA VAL A 114 2.20 -8.69 -16.88
C VAL A 114 3.69 -8.31 -17.07
N GLY A 115 4.15 -7.24 -16.42
CA GLY A 115 5.56 -6.82 -16.30
C GLY A 115 5.87 -6.35 -14.88
N THR A 116 7.02 -5.72 -14.67
CA THR A 116 7.47 -5.26 -13.35
C THR A 116 7.66 -3.75 -13.28
N ALA A 117 7.40 -3.17 -12.11
CA ALA A 117 7.70 -1.77 -11.81
C ALA A 117 8.37 -1.63 -10.45
N GLU A 118 9.41 -0.79 -10.40
CA GLU A 118 10.03 -0.33 -9.17
C GLU A 118 9.44 1.01 -8.73
N LEU A 119 9.26 1.19 -7.43
CA LEU A 119 8.69 2.38 -6.83
C LEU A 119 9.64 2.98 -5.80
N ARG A 120 9.73 4.31 -5.78
CA ARG A 120 10.39 5.09 -4.74
C ARG A 120 9.58 6.34 -4.47
N GLN A 121 9.04 6.48 -3.28
CA GLN A 121 8.37 7.70 -2.84
C GLN A 121 9.19 8.40 -1.76
N VAL A 122 9.55 9.65 -2.02
CA VAL A 122 10.30 10.51 -1.09
C VAL A 122 9.83 11.95 -1.27
N ASN A 123 9.67 12.69 -0.17
CA ASN A 123 9.26 14.10 -0.19
C ASN A 123 8.00 14.39 -1.04
N LYS A 124 7.00 13.49 -1.00
CA LYS A 124 5.75 13.57 -1.79
C LYS A 124 5.94 13.49 -3.32
N ILE A 125 7.10 13.02 -3.77
CA ILE A 125 7.37 12.70 -5.17
C ILE A 125 7.42 11.18 -5.29
N LEU A 126 6.64 10.64 -6.23
CA LEU A 126 6.73 9.25 -6.62
C LEU A 126 7.62 9.13 -7.86
N TYR A 127 8.59 8.24 -7.76
CA TYR A 127 9.38 7.76 -8.87
C TYR A 127 8.96 6.33 -9.20
N MET A 128 8.72 6.07 -10.48
CA MET A 128 8.34 4.75 -10.96
C MET A 128 9.22 4.36 -12.13
N LYS A 129 9.71 3.12 -12.15
CA LYS A 129 10.45 2.56 -13.28
C LYS A 129 9.85 1.22 -13.64
N GLY A 130 9.08 1.20 -14.73
CA GLY A 130 8.52 0.00 -15.32
C GLY A 130 9.45 -0.59 -16.37
N ASP A 131 9.38 -1.91 -16.55
CA ASP A 131 9.86 -2.54 -17.77
C ASP A 131 8.88 -2.29 -18.93
N GLU A 132 9.30 -2.62 -20.14
CA GLU A 132 8.49 -2.42 -21.35
C GLU A 132 7.12 -3.12 -21.26
N LYS A 133 7.07 -4.33 -20.68
CA LYS A 133 5.82 -5.10 -20.53
C LYS A 133 4.86 -4.39 -19.58
N PHE A 134 5.38 -3.84 -18.48
CA PHE A 134 4.60 -3.06 -17.53
C PHE A 134 3.99 -1.84 -18.23
N TRP A 135 4.82 -1.03 -18.91
CA TRP A 135 4.31 0.16 -19.61
C TRP A 135 3.27 -0.18 -20.67
N ARG A 136 3.52 -1.21 -21.48
CA ARG A 136 2.55 -1.65 -22.50
C ARG A 136 1.23 -2.11 -21.88
N ALA A 137 1.28 -2.83 -20.76
CA ALA A 137 0.07 -3.29 -20.05
C ALA A 137 -0.68 -2.14 -19.35
N SER A 138 0.03 -1.18 -18.76
CA SER A 138 -0.57 -0.03 -18.06
C SER A 138 -1.22 0.99 -19.00
N LEU A 139 -0.89 0.97 -20.28
CA LEU A 139 -1.40 1.90 -21.30
C LEU A 139 -2.52 1.29 -22.16
N ASN A 140 -3.14 0.20 -21.73
CA ASN A 140 -4.13 -0.56 -22.52
C ASN A 140 -5.48 0.17 -22.74
N GLU A 141 -5.66 1.37 -22.21
CA GLU A 141 -6.73 2.30 -22.59
C GLU A 141 -6.37 2.96 -23.94
N GLY A 142 -6.33 2.19 -25.03
CA GLY A 142 -5.99 2.69 -26.37
C GLY A 142 -5.64 1.59 -27.37
N SER A 143 -5.72 1.90 -28.67
CA SER A 143 -5.30 0.99 -29.74
C SER A 143 -3.83 0.62 -29.58
N SER A 144 -3.51 -0.66 -29.74
CA SER A 144 -2.13 -1.18 -29.67
C SER A 144 -1.18 -0.55 -30.71
N SER A 145 -1.73 0.18 -31.69
CA SER A 145 -1.02 0.82 -32.79
C SER A 145 -0.84 2.33 -32.65
N ASP A 146 -1.18 2.94 -31.51
CA ASP A 146 -1.03 4.40 -31.31
C ASP A 146 0.46 4.82 -31.33
N PRO A 147 0.91 5.64 -32.30
CA PRO A 147 2.29 6.14 -32.34
C PRO A 147 2.69 6.94 -31.09
N GLY A 148 1.75 7.58 -30.39
CA GLY A 148 1.99 8.26 -29.12
C GLY A 148 2.37 7.29 -28.01
N ARG A 149 1.76 6.11 -27.99
CA ARG A 149 2.05 5.04 -27.02
C ARG A 149 3.46 4.49 -27.21
N GLU A 150 3.87 4.23 -28.45
CA GLU A 150 5.22 3.72 -28.74
C GLU A 150 6.28 4.74 -28.36
N ARG A 151 6.06 6.02 -28.69
CA ARG A 151 6.96 7.12 -28.28
C ARG A 151 7.08 7.23 -26.76
N PHE A 152 5.97 7.06 -26.03
CA PHE A 152 6.01 7.06 -24.57
C PHE A 152 6.82 5.88 -24.04
N VAL A 153 6.53 4.65 -24.49
CA VAL A 153 7.25 3.44 -24.06
C VAL A 153 8.75 3.58 -24.35
N GLU A 154 9.14 4.05 -25.52
CA GLU A 154 10.55 4.31 -25.86
C GLU A 154 11.21 5.36 -24.96
N LEU A 155 10.45 6.38 -24.54
CA LEU A 155 10.93 7.44 -23.68
C LEU A 155 11.15 6.99 -22.23
N VAL A 156 10.32 6.07 -21.74
CA VAL A 156 10.28 5.67 -20.32
C VAL A 156 10.79 4.26 -20.06
N LYS A 157 10.97 3.41 -21.08
CA LYS A 157 11.59 2.10 -20.91
C LYS A 157 12.99 2.32 -20.33
N ASP A 158 13.26 1.63 -19.22
CA ASP A 158 14.49 1.75 -18.43
C ASP A 158 14.75 3.09 -17.72
N ARG A 159 13.81 4.04 -17.74
CA ARG A 159 13.94 5.32 -17.02
C ARG A 159 12.95 5.43 -15.87
N TRP A 160 13.26 6.30 -14.91
CA TRP A 160 12.34 6.65 -13.83
C TRP A 160 11.42 7.75 -14.30
N ILE A 161 10.11 7.52 -14.31
CA ILE A 161 9.17 8.63 -14.39
C ILE A 161 9.02 9.26 -13.02
N LYS A 162 8.93 10.58 -12.99
CA LYS A 162 8.69 11.40 -11.81
C LYS A 162 7.29 11.99 -11.90
N MET A 163 6.53 11.86 -10.83
CA MET A 163 5.20 12.45 -10.68
C MET A 163 4.92 12.85 -9.23
N PRO A 164 3.97 13.77 -8.98
CA PRO A 164 3.46 14.01 -7.64
C PRO A 164 2.87 12.73 -7.02
N ALA A 165 3.13 12.50 -5.73
CA ALA A 165 2.54 11.36 -5.02
C ALA A 165 1.01 11.41 -4.95
N SER A 166 0.39 12.57 -5.18
CA SER A 166 -1.07 12.68 -5.30
C SER A 166 -1.62 11.91 -6.50
N SER A 167 -0.88 11.84 -7.61
CA SER A 167 -1.27 11.05 -8.80
C SER A 167 -1.28 9.55 -8.52
N ALA A 168 -0.53 9.09 -7.52
CA ALA A 168 -0.51 7.69 -7.07
C ALA A 168 -1.84 7.26 -6.41
N ARG A 169 -2.67 8.21 -5.95
CA ARG A 169 -4.00 7.90 -5.42
C ARG A 169 -4.92 7.34 -6.49
N ASP A 170 -4.83 7.89 -7.70
CA ASP A 170 -5.58 7.40 -8.86
C ASP A 170 -5.10 6.00 -9.28
N MET A 171 -3.88 5.61 -8.87
CA MET A 171 -3.32 4.27 -9.03
C MET A 171 -3.68 3.32 -7.87
N GLY A 172 -4.80 3.55 -7.19
CA GLY A 172 -5.26 2.72 -6.07
C GLY A 172 -4.51 2.95 -4.76
N GLY A 173 -3.85 4.10 -4.59
CA GLY A 173 -3.15 4.43 -3.35
C GLY A 173 -1.86 3.63 -3.15
N VAL A 174 -1.20 3.25 -4.26
CA VAL A 174 0.13 2.63 -4.20
C VAL A 174 1.09 3.52 -3.41
N CYS A 175 1.87 2.94 -2.50
CA CYS A 175 2.74 3.64 -1.55
C CYS A 175 2.07 4.47 -0.44
N ASP A 176 0.73 4.44 -0.32
CA ASP A 176 0.03 4.93 0.88
C ASP A 176 -0.26 3.75 1.81
N LEU A 177 0.50 3.67 2.91
CA LEU A 177 0.35 2.59 3.90
C LEU A 177 -1.09 2.49 4.44
N LYS A 178 -1.74 3.63 4.69
CA LYS A 178 -3.10 3.64 5.25
C LYS A 178 -4.09 3.16 4.21
N ALA A 179 -4.03 3.68 2.99
CA ALA A 179 -4.88 3.23 1.88
C ALA A 179 -4.68 1.73 1.61
N MET A 180 -3.43 1.25 1.58
CA MET A 180 -3.13 -0.17 1.38
C MET A 180 -3.69 -1.06 2.51
N LEU A 181 -3.65 -0.61 3.76
CA LEU A 181 -4.23 -1.37 4.88
C LEU A 181 -5.77 -1.22 4.99
N GLU A 182 -6.34 -0.20 4.34
CA GLU A 182 -7.79 0.02 4.22
C GLU A 182 -8.39 -0.76 3.05
N ASP A 183 -7.74 -0.81 1.88
CA ASP A 183 -8.16 -1.68 0.77
C ASP A 183 -8.06 -3.15 1.15
N ARG A 184 -7.01 -3.50 1.91
CA ARG A 184 -6.83 -4.83 2.49
C ARG A 184 -7.52 -4.97 3.83
N ASP A 185 -8.51 -4.13 4.17
CA ASP A 185 -9.44 -4.46 5.26
C ASP A 185 -10.01 -5.82 4.88
N MET A 186 -9.45 -6.88 5.45
CA MET A 186 -10.09 -8.17 5.53
C MET A 186 -11.44 -7.82 6.10
N ASN A 187 -12.46 -7.77 5.23
CA ASN A 187 -13.69 -7.03 5.51
C ASN A 187 -14.14 -7.37 6.91
N LYS A 188 -14.68 -6.44 7.71
CA LYS A 188 -15.11 -6.79 9.08
C LYS A 188 -15.93 -8.09 9.09
N SER A 189 -16.76 -8.29 8.07
CA SER A 189 -17.47 -9.54 7.76
C SER A 189 -16.56 -10.75 7.53
N ASP A 190 -15.46 -10.64 6.80
CA ASP A 190 -14.44 -11.69 6.65
C ASP A 190 -13.80 -12.08 7.98
N ARG A 191 -13.78 -11.18 8.98
CA ARG A 191 -13.25 -11.44 10.33
C ARG A 191 -14.27 -11.88 11.38
N GLN A 192 -15.53 -12.03 10.98
CA GLN A 192 -16.57 -12.64 11.82
C GLN A 192 -16.73 -14.12 11.51
N GLY A 193 -17.02 -14.94 12.51
CA GLY A 193 -17.23 -16.37 12.36
C GLY A 193 -15.95 -17.14 12.00
N MET A 194 -14.79 -16.63 12.42
CA MET A 194 -13.53 -17.35 12.32
C MET A 194 -13.47 -18.45 13.40
N ALA A 195 -12.73 -19.51 13.10
CA ALA A 195 -12.34 -20.53 14.06
C ALA A 195 -10.82 -20.48 14.28
N LYS A 196 -10.35 -20.84 15.48
CA LYS A 196 -8.90 -21.05 15.68
C LYS A 196 -8.48 -22.29 14.89
N GLY A 197 -7.42 -22.16 14.11
CA GLY A 197 -6.76 -23.29 13.46
C GLY A 197 -5.54 -23.75 14.28
N PRO A 198 -4.76 -24.70 13.74
CA PRO A 198 -3.51 -25.12 14.36
C PRO A 198 -2.51 -23.96 14.43
N ASP A 199 -1.67 -23.95 15.46
CA ASP A 199 -0.54 -23.03 15.51
C ASP A 199 0.39 -23.26 14.30
N ALA A 200 1.03 -22.20 13.84
CA ALA A 200 1.93 -22.23 12.71
C ALA A 200 3.13 -21.29 12.93
N GLU A 201 4.07 -21.28 12.00
CA GLU A 201 5.20 -20.35 12.01
C GLU A 201 5.25 -19.57 10.70
N VAL A 202 5.55 -18.28 10.81
CA VAL A 202 5.71 -17.37 9.66
C VAL A 202 7.06 -16.65 9.82
N ASN A 203 8.02 -16.96 8.95
CA ASN A 203 9.36 -16.34 8.96
C ASN A 203 10.06 -16.41 10.33
N GLY A 204 10.03 -17.56 11.01
CA GLY A 204 10.61 -17.68 12.35
C GLY A 204 9.71 -17.22 13.50
N LEU A 205 8.55 -16.63 13.21
CA LEU A 205 7.64 -16.09 14.22
C LEU A 205 6.51 -17.08 14.53
N PRO A 206 6.34 -17.52 15.79
CA PRO A 206 5.19 -18.34 16.18
C PRO A 206 3.88 -17.59 16.02
N THR A 207 2.89 -18.24 15.41
CA THR A 207 1.58 -17.68 15.09
C THR A 207 0.44 -18.59 15.53
N THR A 208 -0.69 -17.97 15.90
CA THR A 208 -1.99 -18.65 15.95
C THR A 208 -2.67 -18.41 14.61
N THR A 209 -3.31 -19.45 14.05
CA THR A 209 -4.08 -19.31 12.82
C THR A 209 -5.56 -19.09 13.13
N LEU A 210 -6.22 -18.27 12.31
CA LEU A 210 -7.66 -18.02 12.36
C LEU A 210 -8.22 -18.30 10.98
N VAL A 211 -9.16 -19.23 10.89
CA VAL A 211 -9.66 -19.79 9.64
C VAL A 211 -11.13 -19.49 9.49
N LYS A 212 -11.53 -19.01 8.31
CA LYS A 212 -12.92 -18.89 7.91
C LYS A 212 -13.13 -19.62 6.59
N LYS A 213 -14.05 -20.58 6.59
CA LYS A 213 -14.57 -21.19 5.37
C LYS A 213 -15.80 -20.42 4.92
N LYS A 214 -15.88 -20.11 3.63
CA LYS A 214 -17.01 -19.41 3.00
C LYS A 214 -17.70 -20.34 2.00
N ALA A 215 -18.83 -19.88 1.47
CA ALA A 215 -19.50 -20.54 0.36
C ALA A 215 -18.58 -20.66 -0.86
N GLY A 216 -18.85 -21.62 -1.76
CA GLY A 216 -18.07 -21.79 -2.99
C GLY A 216 -16.64 -22.30 -2.78
N GLY A 217 -16.30 -22.81 -1.60
CA GLY A 217 -14.97 -23.37 -1.31
C GLY A 217 -13.90 -22.33 -0.99
N GLU A 218 -14.24 -21.03 -0.91
CA GLU A 218 -13.29 -20.00 -0.49
C GLU A 218 -12.90 -20.23 0.99
N THR A 219 -11.60 -20.13 1.29
CA THR A 219 -11.08 -20.16 2.66
C THR A 219 -10.15 -18.98 2.89
N ILE A 220 -10.36 -18.29 4.00
CA ILE A 220 -9.50 -17.23 4.51
C ILE A 220 -8.76 -17.76 5.73
N THR A 221 -7.44 -17.58 5.75
CA THR A 221 -6.60 -17.87 6.91
C THR A 221 -5.78 -16.64 7.30
N LEU A 222 -5.93 -16.18 8.54
CA LEU A 222 -5.09 -15.15 9.16
C LEU A 222 -4.05 -15.82 10.04
N TYR A 223 -2.83 -15.29 10.03
CA TYR A 223 -1.75 -15.71 10.91
C TYR A 223 -1.40 -14.53 11.82
N VAL A 224 -1.57 -14.74 13.13
CA VAL A 224 -1.40 -13.70 14.14
C VAL A 224 -0.23 -14.05 15.05
N ALA A 225 0.69 -13.09 15.25
CA ALA A 225 1.85 -13.27 16.11
C ALA A 225 1.45 -13.64 17.55
N LYS A 226 2.08 -14.68 18.11
CA LYS A 226 1.86 -15.12 19.51
C LYS A 226 2.79 -14.43 20.51
N LYS A 227 3.85 -13.78 20.03
CA LYS A 227 4.87 -13.10 20.85
C LYS A 227 4.87 -11.61 20.55
N GLY A 228 5.00 -10.78 21.58
CA GLY A 228 5.01 -9.32 21.46
C GLY A 228 3.64 -8.75 21.10
N ARG A 229 3.62 -7.75 20.23
CA ARG A 229 2.37 -7.17 19.68
C ARG A 229 1.69 -8.19 18.77
N PRO A 230 0.36 -8.34 18.82
CA PRO A 230 -0.37 -9.37 18.09
C PRO A 230 -0.56 -8.98 16.62
N TYR A 231 0.52 -8.77 15.88
CA TYR A 231 0.43 -8.39 14.47
C TYR A 231 -0.24 -9.45 13.61
N LEU A 232 -1.03 -9.00 12.63
CA LEU A 232 -1.37 -9.82 11.48
C LEU A 232 -0.12 -9.93 10.60
N VAL A 233 0.47 -11.12 10.53
CA VAL A 233 1.75 -11.34 9.82
C VAL A 233 1.58 -12.05 8.49
N ARG A 234 0.47 -12.75 8.29
CA ARG A 234 0.12 -13.32 6.98
C ARG A 234 -1.39 -13.45 6.81
N VAL A 235 -1.85 -13.27 5.59
CA VAL A 235 -3.19 -13.58 5.12
C VAL A 235 -3.07 -14.52 3.93
N VAL A 236 -3.85 -15.60 3.94
CA VAL A 236 -3.98 -16.53 2.81
C VAL A 236 -5.45 -16.61 2.45
N LYS A 237 -5.76 -16.42 1.16
CA LYS A 237 -7.06 -16.69 0.56
C LYS A 237 -6.89 -17.80 -0.48
N THR A 238 -7.68 -18.86 -0.37
CA THR A 238 -7.73 -19.96 -1.34
C THR A 238 -9.13 -20.11 -1.88
N GLY A 239 -9.29 -20.46 -3.15
CA GLY A 239 -10.61 -20.46 -3.82
C GLY A 239 -11.16 -19.05 -4.01
N GLY A 240 -12.40 -18.96 -4.51
CA GLY A 240 -13.05 -17.69 -4.86
C GLY A 240 -12.39 -16.96 -6.03
N ASP A 241 -12.80 -15.71 -6.24
CA ASP A 241 -12.40 -14.92 -7.42
C ASP A 241 -11.02 -14.27 -7.28
N ALA A 242 -10.52 -14.16 -6.04
CA ALA A 242 -9.28 -13.43 -5.72
C ALA A 242 -8.34 -14.18 -4.76
N PRO A 243 -7.90 -15.43 -5.06
CA PRO A 243 -6.98 -16.16 -4.21
C PRO A 243 -5.61 -15.48 -4.14
N GLY A 244 -4.90 -15.62 -3.03
CA GLY A 244 -3.62 -14.95 -2.85
C GLY A 244 -3.02 -15.14 -1.47
N THR A 245 -1.80 -14.65 -1.32
CA THR A 245 -1.10 -14.63 -0.03
C THR A 245 -0.42 -13.28 0.15
N MET A 246 -0.65 -12.66 1.30
CA MET A 246 0.02 -11.43 1.71
C MET A 246 0.74 -11.65 3.03
N THR A 247 2.02 -11.30 3.10
CA THR A 247 2.84 -11.35 4.31
C THR A 247 3.22 -9.94 4.74
N PHE A 248 3.14 -9.68 6.04
CA PHE A 248 3.47 -8.41 6.66
C PHE A 248 4.65 -8.62 7.60
N SER A 249 5.65 -7.76 7.50
CA SER A 249 6.92 -7.90 8.22
C SER A 249 7.55 -6.53 8.48
N ASP A 250 8.72 -6.51 9.11
CA ASP A 250 9.51 -5.28 9.33
C ASP A 250 8.73 -4.14 9.99
N PHE A 251 7.78 -4.49 10.85
CA PHE A 251 6.93 -3.52 11.55
C PHE A 251 7.78 -2.51 12.33
N ASP A 252 7.42 -1.24 12.23
CA ASP A 252 8.02 -0.12 12.94
C ASP A 252 9.53 0.11 12.70
N LYS A 253 10.10 -0.54 11.67
CA LYS A 253 11.48 -0.30 11.23
C LYS A 253 11.54 0.92 10.28
N PRO A 254 12.60 1.74 10.33
CA PRO A 254 12.75 2.87 9.40
C PRO A 254 12.76 2.43 7.93
N VAL A 255 12.00 3.11 7.08
CA VAL A 255 12.00 2.90 5.63
C VAL A 255 12.96 3.90 4.99
N LYS A 256 14.03 3.41 4.38
CA LYS A 256 15.02 4.24 3.70
C LYS A 256 14.71 4.29 2.20
N VAL A 257 14.56 5.50 1.68
CA VAL A 257 14.28 5.73 0.25
C VAL A 257 15.24 6.78 -0.28
N VAL A 258 15.83 6.50 -1.44
CA VAL A 258 16.76 7.41 -2.14
C VAL A 258 16.16 7.73 -3.50
N ALA A 259 16.05 9.03 -3.81
CA ALA A 259 15.62 9.47 -5.12
C ALA A 259 16.56 8.91 -6.21
N PRO A 260 16.04 8.53 -7.38
CA PRO A 260 16.90 8.13 -8.50
C PRO A 260 17.84 9.26 -8.95
N PRO A 261 18.99 8.92 -9.57
CA PRO A 261 19.84 9.90 -10.23
C PRO A 261 19.07 10.74 -11.26
N ALA A 262 19.33 12.05 -11.29
CA ALA A 262 18.53 12.99 -12.10
C ALA A 262 18.63 12.74 -13.61
N ASP A 263 19.75 12.21 -14.09
CA ASP A 263 20.00 11.80 -15.47
C ASP A 263 19.20 10.55 -15.90
N GLN A 264 18.65 9.79 -14.94
CA GLN A 264 17.79 8.64 -15.19
C GLN A 264 16.30 8.98 -15.08
N VAL A 265 15.95 10.24 -14.81
CA VAL A 265 14.58 10.68 -14.50
C VAL A 265 13.95 11.41 -15.68
N VAL A 266 12.68 11.09 -15.93
CA VAL A 266 11.78 11.76 -16.87
C VAL A 266 10.71 12.45 -16.06
N ASP A 267 10.60 13.77 -16.21
CA ASP A 267 9.57 14.55 -15.53
C ASP A 267 8.33 14.63 -16.42
N LEU A 268 7.27 13.90 -16.06
CA LEU A 268 6.06 13.81 -16.90
C LEU A 268 5.32 15.14 -16.96
N GLU A 269 5.37 15.96 -15.90
CA GLU A 269 4.76 17.29 -15.89
C GLU A 269 5.40 18.21 -16.94
N LYS A 270 6.70 18.03 -17.22
CA LYS A 270 7.41 18.81 -18.24
C LYS A 270 7.11 18.33 -19.66
N LEU A 271 6.76 17.05 -19.84
CA LEU A 271 6.41 16.50 -21.15
C LEU A 271 5.03 16.98 -21.62
N ASP A 272 4.05 17.06 -20.72
CA ASP A 272 2.70 17.56 -21.05
C ASP A 272 2.76 19.03 -21.50
N THR A 273 3.55 19.85 -20.81
CA THR A 273 3.77 21.26 -21.20
C THR A 273 4.54 21.43 -22.52
N GLY A 274 5.35 20.44 -22.93
CA GLY A 274 6.14 20.47 -24.16
C GLY A 274 5.39 19.90 -25.37
N LEU A 275 4.47 18.97 -25.16
CA LEU A 275 3.60 18.40 -26.21
C LEU A 275 2.42 19.31 -26.56
N SER A 276 1.95 20.15 -25.62
CA SER A 276 0.97 21.20 -25.89
C SER A 276 1.56 22.44 -26.57
N ALA A 277 2.89 22.64 -26.52
CA ALA A 277 3.57 23.77 -27.15
C ALA A 277 4.16 23.35 -28.52
N GLY A 278 3.29 23.15 -29.51
CA GLY A 278 3.70 23.10 -30.91
C GLY A 278 4.26 24.46 -31.39
N PRO A 279 5.08 24.50 -32.46
CA PRO A 279 5.78 25.71 -32.86
C PRO A 279 4.81 26.75 -33.45
N GLY A 280 4.78 27.93 -32.82
CA GLY A 280 4.51 29.25 -33.40
C GLY A 280 3.36 29.39 -34.40
N SER A 281 2.21 29.85 -33.92
CA SER A 281 1.32 30.70 -34.70
C SER A 281 1.11 32.01 -33.98
N ASP A 282 2.08 32.91 -34.08
CA ASP A 282 1.80 34.35 -34.00
C ASP A 282 0.94 34.72 -35.21
N SER A 283 -0.32 35.11 -34.98
CA SER A 283 -1.10 36.05 -35.82
C SER A 283 -2.50 36.23 -35.26
N GLY A 284 -2.81 37.44 -34.78
CA GLY A 284 -4.11 38.08 -35.06
C GLY A 284 -5.18 37.97 -33.99
N ALA A 285 -5.51 39.13 -33.41
CA ALA A 285 -6.66 39.38 -32.56
C ALA A 285 -7.99 38.93 -33.18
N GLY A 286 -8.87 38.36 -32.35
CA GLY A 286 -10.26 38.05 -32.70
C GLY A 286 -11.05 37.66 -31.46
N SER A 287 -11.67 38.64 -30.82
CA SER A 287 -12.60 38.46 -29.71
C SER A 287 -13.84 37.70 -30.19
N SER A 288 -14.13 36.53 -29.62
CA SER A 288 -15.50 35.99 -29.62
C SER A 288 -15.74 35.09 -28.42
N SER A 289 -16.59 35.60 -27.53
CA SER A 289 -17.25 34.93 -26.42
C SER A 289 -17.95 33.63 -26.87
N GLY A 290 -17.80 32.55 -26.11
CA GLY A 290 -18.55 31.32 -26.38
C GLY A 290 -18.26 30.17 -25.43
N SER A 291 -19.08 30.07 -24.39
CA SER A 291 -19.62 28.82 -23.81
C SER A 291 -18.65 27.79 -23.22
N GLY A 292 -18.75 27.61 -21.90
CA GLY A 292 -18.07 26.58 -21.15
C GLY A 292 -18.46 25.16 -21.55
N PHE A 293 -17.45 24.30 -21.61
CA PHE A 293 -17.61 22.85 -21.61
C PHE A 293 -17.19 22.31 -20.24
N GLY A 294 -18.21 22.09 -19.40
CA GLY A 294 -18.08 21.30 -18.19
C GLY A 294 -17.89 19.83 -18.56
N PHE A 295 -16.89 19.21 -17.94
CA PHE A 295 -16.71 17.76 -17.90
C PHE A 295 -17.96 17.10 -17.32
N GLY A 296 -18.81 16.59 -18.20
CA GLY A 296 -20.01 15.84 -17.84
C GLY A 296 -19.64 14.41 -17.45
N LEU A 297 -19.49 14.17 -16.15
CA LEU A 297 -19.68 12.85 -15.53
C LEU A 297 -21.09 12.34 -15.92
N ARG A 298 -21.19 11.40 -16.85
CA ARG A 298 -22.42 10.61 -17.00
C ARG A 298 -22.41 9.50 -15.95
N ARG A 299 -23.15 9.75 -14.86
CA ARG A 299 -23.62 8.72 -13.93
C ARG A 299 -24.46 7.71 -14.70
N LEU A 300 -24.04 6.44 -14.70
CA LEU A 300 -24.91 5.32 -15.03
C LEU A 300 -25.82 5.07 -13.82
N THR A 301 -27.12 5.29 -13.98
CA THR A 301 -28.16 4.80 -13.07
C THR A 301 -28.67 3.44 -13.54
N PRO A 302 -29.11 2.58 -12.62
CA PRO A 302 -29.47 1.18 -12.90
C PRO A 302 -30.83 1.08 -13.60
N VAL A 303 -30.98 0.06 -14.45
CA VAL A 303 -32.27 -0.37 -15.01
C VAL A 303 -33.06 -1.06 -13.90
N GLU A 304 -34.09 -0.38 -13.40
CA GLU A 304 -35.11 -0.94 -12.52
C GLU A 304 -36.27 -1.47 -13.36
N ALA A 305 -36.63 -2.73 -13.10
CA ALA A 305 -37.74 -3.42 -13.74
C ALA A 305 -39.09 -2.87 -13.26
N ALA A 306 -40.00 -2.58 -14.20
CA ALA A 306 -41.36 -2.19 -13.90
C ALA A 306 -42.26 -3.42 -13.59
N PRO A 307 -43.22 -3.31 -12.65
CA PRO A 307 -44.16 -4.37 -12.32
C PRO A 307 -45.54 -4.20 -12.98
N ASP A 308 -46.30 -5.29 -12.89
CA ASP A 308 -47.77 -5.38 -12.78
C ASP A 308 -48.59 -5.67 -14.05
N ALA A 309 -49.05 -6.93 -14.15
CA ALA A 309 -50.28 -7.29 -14.83
C ALA A 309 -51.04 -8.29 -13.93
N ARG A 310 -52.24 -7.87 -13.53
CA ARG A 310 -53.18 -8.50 -12.58
C ARG A 310 -53.86 -9.78 -13.10
N PRO A 311 -54.53 -10.54 -12.21
CA PRO A 311 -54.95 -11.92 -12.46
C PRO A 311 -56.37 -12.05 -13.03
N GLY A 312 -56.54 -12.97 -13.98
CA GLY A 312 -57.83 -13.48 -14.45
C GLY A 312 -58.14 -14.85 -13.81
N ARG A 313 -59.24 -14.91 -13.07
CA ARG A 313 -59.83 -16.10 -12.44
C ARG A 313 -60.78 -16.78 -13.43
N LEU A 314 -60.85 -18.13 -13.42
CA LEU A 314 -61.93 -19.07 -13.82
C LEU A 314 -61.26 -20.36 -14.36
N ARG A 315 -61.61 -21.61 -14.06
CA ARG A 315 -62.53 -22.37 -13.19
C ARG A 315 -62.12 -23.87 -13.42
N PRO A 316 -62.41 -24.85 -12.54
CA PRO A 316 -61.88 -26.20 -12.66
C PRO A 316 -62.87 -27.16 -13.37
N THR A 317 -62.36 -28.11 -14.14
CA THR A 317 -63.14 -29.26 -14.65
C THR A 317 -62.28 -30.53 -14.72
N GLY A 318 -62.66 -31.54 -13.93
CA GLY A 318 -62.68 -33.00 -14.23
C GLY A 318 -61.32 -33.69 -14.38
N ALA A 319 -60.86 -34.55 -13.46
CA ALA A 319 -61.37 -35.87 -13.13
C ALA A 319 -61.40 -36.85 -14.31
N THR A 320 -60.33 -37.65 -14.47
CA THR A 320 -60.45 -39.09 -14.77
C THR A 320 -59.21 -39.85 -14.29
N ALA A 321 -59.44 -40.87 -13.47
CA ALA A 321 -58.50 -41.90 -13.08
C ALA A 321 -58.40 -42.98 -14.17
N VAL A 322 -57.23 -43.59 -14.36
CA VAL A 322 -57.09 -44.96 -14.89
C VAL A 322 -55.89 -45.64 -14.21
N SER A 323 -56.16 -46.83 -13.66
CA SER A 323 -55.26 -47.82 -13.04
C SER A 323 -54.18 -48.39 -13.98
N GLY A 324 -53.14 -49.01 -13.39
CA GLY A 324 -51.96 -49.69 -14.00
C GLY A 324 -52.25 -50.93 -14.88
N PRO A 325 -51.49 -52.06 -14.83
CA PRO A 325 -50.31 -52.42 -14.02
C PRO A 325 -49.08 -52.92 -14.83
N HIS A 326 -47.90 -52.98 -14.20
CA HIS A 326 -46.96 -54.13 -14.17
C HIS A 326 -45.73 -53.80 -13.32
#